data_AF-A0A6S6TQ40-F1
#
_entry.id   AF-A0A6S6TQ40-F1
#
_cell.length_a   1.000
_cell.length_b   1.000
_cell.length_c   1.000
_cell.angle_alpha   90.00
_cell.angle_beta   90.00
_cell.angle_gamma   90.00
#
_symmetry.space_group_name_H-M   'P 1'
#
loop_
_entity.id
_entity.type
_entity.pdbx_description
1 polymer ?
#
loop_
_entity_poly.entity_id
_entity_poly.type
_entity_poly.pdbx_seq_one_letter_code
_entity_poly.pdbx_strand_id
1 'polypeptide(L)'
;MRLIYLWCCCVFSMQIMAQTSKHKNSLSYKFVLTDYNTLDPIYQASNPGRVLHAEDLNYAGEIGFFRNINRSLNLGLPLRIGSMDAHHSVFEAGDSLCQPCSKRKRNELFLGGDLVAVYKFNNDYLLKEDFLIAPYVLLGVGGLYLSQRTGHFDVQIPMGLGVNIKLTKLLYLQAQFEYRKSLVIQKDNFAISGGISWLLTAMKKSVPKE
;
A
#
# COMPACT_ATOMS: atom_id res chain seq x y z
N MET A 1 15.85 -37.87 41.56
CA MET A 1 16.30 -37.38 40.25
C MET A 1 15.43 -37.92 39.10
N ARG A 2 14.10 -37.69 39.14
CA ARG A 2 13.14 -38.12 38.12
C ARG A 2 11.86 -37.28 38.21
N LEU A 3 11.88 -36.00 37.86
CA LEU A 3 10.64 -35.19 37.81
C LEU A 3 10.76 -33.89 36.98
N ILE A 4 11.55 -33.87 35.90
CA ILE A 4 11.75 -32.67 35.07
C ILE A 4 11.32 -32.85 33.60
N TYR A 5 10.88 -34.04 33.18
CA TYR A 5 10.58 -34.31 31.77
C TYR A 5 9.14 -34.01 31.30
N LEU A 6 8.25 -33.50 32.15
CA LEU A 6 6.84 -33.26 31.77
C LEU A 6 6.54 -31.84 31.24
N TRP A 7 7.53 -30.95 31.21
CA TRP A 7 7.34 -29.54 30.81
C TRP A 7 7.83 -29.23 29.38
N CYS A 8 7.89 -30.24 28.50
CA CYS A 8 8.30 -30.06 27.10
C CYS A 8 7.21 -30.46 26.08
N CYS A 9 6.10 -31.08 26.48
CA CYS A 9 5.06 -31.54 25.55
C CYS A 9 3.84 -30.61 25.38
N CYS A 10 3.70 -29.53 26.15
CA CYS A 10 2.51 -28.66 26.08
C CYS A 10 2.66 -27.39 25.22
N VAL A 11 3.76 -27.20 24.49
CA VAL A 11 3.96 -25.99 23.66
C VAL A 11 3.65 -26.21 22.17
N PHE A 12 3.27 -27.43 21.75
CA PHE A 12 3.21 -27.79 20.33
C PHE A 12 1.80 -27.85 19.70
N SER A 13 0.83 -27.08 20.19
CA SER A 13 -0.53 -27.08 19.61
C SER A 13 -1.14 -25.69 19.40
N MET A 14 -0.32 -24.66 19.21
CA MET A 14 -0.81 -23.41 18.62
C MET A 14 -1.02 -23.61 17.12
N GLN A 15 -2.21 -24.05 16.70
CA GLN A 15 -2.58 -24.14 15.28
C GLN A 15 -2.56 -22.77 14.62
N ILE A 16 -1.43 -22.41 14.00
CA ILE A 16 -1.11 -21.09 13.49
C ILE A 16 -1.93 -20.80 12.22
N MET A 17 -3.16 -20.29 12.31
CA MET A 17 -3.96 -19.97 11.11
C MET A 17 -3.54 -18.63 10.51
N ALA A 18 -3.08 -18.65 9.26
CA ALA A 18 -2.77 -17.46 8.48
C ALA A 18 -4.03 -16.77 7.92
N GLN A 19 -3.87 -15.72 7.11
CA GLN A 19 -4.91 -15.11 6.30
C GLN A 19 -5.37 -16.08 5.20
N THR A 20 -6.16 -17.03 5.67
CA THR A 20 -6.74 -18.16 4.96
C THR A 20 -8.14 -17.80 4.50
N SER A 21 -8.73 -18.62 3.62
CA SER A 21 -10.16 -18.56 3.25
C SER A 21 -11.13 -18.41 4.44
N LYS A 22 -10.67 -18.70 5.66
CA LYS A 22 -11.41 -18.62 6.92
C LYS A 22 -11.66 -17.18 7.39
N HIS A 23 -10.72 -16.26 7.15
CA HIS A 23 -10.83 -14.85 7.57
C HIS A 23 -11.00 -13.96 6.35
N LYS A 24 -12.26 -13.62 6.03
CA LYS A 24 -12.60 -12.95 4.78
C LYS A 24 -12.27 -11.46 4.75
N ASN A 25 -12.12 -10.79 5.89
CA ASN A 25 -11.90 -9.35 5.93
C ASN A 25 -10.59 -9.03 6.67
N SER A 26 -9.90 -7.98 6.26
CA SER A 26 -8.74 -7.45 6.96
C SER A 26 -8.68 -5.94 6.88
N LEU A 27 -8.10 -5.33 7.90
CA LEU A 27 -7.82 -3.91 7.99
C LEU A 27 -6.31 -3.70 7.97
N SER A 28 -5.83 -2.81 7.12
CA SER A 28 -4.42 -2.51 6.98
C SER A 28 -4.14 -1.06 7.35
N TYR A 29 -3.00 -0.86 8.00
CA TYR A 29 -2.45 0.45 8.33
C TYR A 29 -1.03 0.49 7.84
N LYS A 30 -0.68 1.48 7.01
CA LYS A 30 0.66 1.60 6.45
C LYS A 30 1.15 3.03 6.54
N PHE A 31 2.45 3.14 6.73
CA PHE A 31 3.20 4.33 6.43
C PHE A 31 3.72 4.24 5.00
N VAL A 32 3.63 5.34 4.26
CA VAL A 32 3.92 5.39 2.83
C VAL A 32 4.92 6.50 2.56
N LEU A 33 6.00 6.15 1.87
CA LEU A 33 6.99 7.05 1.30
C LEU A 33 6.71 7.17 -0.19
N THR A 34 6.61 8.39 -0.71
CA THR A 34 6.33 8.63 -2.14
C THR A 34 7.38 9.51 -2.78
N ASP A 35 7.83 9.12 -3.96
CA ASP A 35 8.79 9.84 -4.77
C ASP A 35 8.19 10.18 -6.14
N TYR A 36 7.95 11.47 -6.36
CA TYR A 36 7.42 12.03 -7.61
C TYR A 36 8.52 12.60 -8.53
N ASN A 37 9.77 12.66 -8.06
CA ASN A 37 10.87 13.35 -8.72
C ASN A 37 11.78 12.37 -9.48
N THR A 38 11.91 11.12 -9.02
CA THR A 38 12.69 10.09 -9.73
C THR A 38 12.19 9.88 -11.17
N LEU A 39 10.88 9.90 -11.37
CA LEU A 39 10.24 9.65 -12.67
C LEU A 39 9.97 10.94 -13.47
N ASP A 40 10.31 12.10 -12.91
CA ASP A 40 10.12 13.38 -13.59
C ASP A 40 11.32 13.67 -14.51
N PRO A 41 11.13 13.66 -15.84
CA PRO A 41 12.23 13.84 -16.79
C PRO A 41 12.85 15.25 -16.69
N ILE A 42 12.06 16.27 -16.34
CA ILE A 42 12.56 17.65 -16.20
C ILE A 42 13.48 17.72 -14.97
N TYR A 43 13.05 17.10 -13.86
CA TYR A 43 13.87 17.06 -12.65
C TYR A 43 15.15 16.25 -12.83
N GLN A 44 15.07 15.08 -13.46
CA GLN A 44 16.23 14.23 -13.75
C GLN A 44 17.23 14.90 -14.70
N ALA A 45 16.76 15.73 -15.64
CA ALA A 45 17.65 16.48 -16.52
C ALA A 45 18.54 17.47 -15.74
N SER A 46 18.02 18.08 -14.68
CA SER A 46 18.80 18.98 -13.81
C SER A 46 19.54 18.26 -12.67
N ASN A 47 19.11 17.05 -12.29
CA ASN A 47 19.66 16.27 -11.19
C ASN A 47 19.90 14.81 -11.60
N PRO A 48 20.83 14.55 -12.53
CA PRO A 48 21.03 13.22 -13.08
C PRO A 48 21.49 12.23 -12.00
N GLY A 49 20.94 11.02 -12.02
CA GLY A 49 21.32 9.93 -11.12
C GLY A 49 20.65 9.98 -9.74
N ARG A 50 19.78 10.97 -9.49
CA ARG A 50 19.08 11.13 -8.22
C ARG A 50 17.82 10.26 -8.20
N VAL A 51 18.00 8.98 -7.88
CA VAL A 51 16.94 7.95 -7.85
C VAL A 51 16.60 7.61 -6.39
N LEU A 52 15.31 7.68 -6.03
CA LEU A 52 14.79 7.40 -4.68
C LEU A 52 15.59 8.11 -3.58
N HIS A 53 15.94 9.38 -3.82
CA HIS A 53 16.79 10.15 -2.92
C HIS A 53 16.00 10.57 -1.67
N ALA A 54 16.60 10.45 -0.48
CA ALA A 54 15.91 10.64 0.79
C ALA A 54 15.24 12.01 0.96
N GLU A 55 15.81 13.05 0.35
CA GLU A 55 15.28 14.43 0.37
C GLU A 55 14.07 14.66 -0.55
N ASP A 56 13.79 13.75 -1.48
CA ASP A 56 12.66 13.84 -2.41
C ASP A 56 11.49 12.93 -1.99
N LEU A 57 11.65 12.22 -0.87
CA LEU A 57 10.61 11.39 -0.29
C LEU A 57 9.59 12.25 0.44
N ASN A 58 8.32 11.98 0.15
CA ASN A 58 7.18 12.54 0.84
C ASN A 58 6.50 11.48 1.71
N TYR A 59 5.78 11.92 2.74
CA TYR A 59 5.21 11.05 3.74
C TYR A 59 3.69 11.02 3.64
N ALA A 60 3.12 9.82 3.77
CA ALA A 60 1.68 9.61 3.80
C ALA A 60 1.32 8.45 4.74
N GLY A 61 0.08 8.48 5.24
CA GLY A 61 -0.56 7.36 5.90
C GLY A 61 -1.58 6.70 4.98
N GLU A 62 -1.69 5.38 5.06
CA GLU A 62 -2.71 4.59 4.37
C GLU A 62 -3.49 3.75 5.38
N ILE A 63 -4.81 3.77 5.25
CA ILE A 63 -5.72 2.84 5.93
C ILE A 63 -6.51 2.12 4.85
N GLY A 64 -6.48 0.79 4.85
CA GLY A 64 -7.14 0.00 3.82
C GLY A 64 -8.00 -1.12 4.36
N PHE A 65 -9.21 -1.23 3.83
CA PHE A 65 -10.06 -2.39 4.06
C PHE A 65 -9.90 -3.37 2.91
N PHE A 66 -9.65 -4.64 3.21
CA PHE A 66 -9.47 -5.69 2.20
C PHE A 66 -10.41 -6.85 2.48
N ARG A 67 -10.97 -7.41 1.42
CA ARG A 67 -11.82 -8.59 1.44
C ARG A 67 -11.23 -9.69 0.56
N ASN A 68 -11.05 -10.86 1.14
CA ASN A 68 -10.69 -12.07 0.42
C ASN A 68 -11.88 -12.57 -0.40
N ILE A 69 -11.70 -12.67 -1.72
CA ILE A 69 -12.71 -13.17 -2.66
C ILE A 69 -12.55 -14.67 -2.85
N ASN A 70 -11.30 -15.11 -3.04
CA ASN A 70 -10.93 -16.52 -3.14
C ASN A 70 -9.49 -16.72 -2.61
N ARG A 71 -8.97 -17.95 -2.67
CA ARG A 71 -7.62 -18.27 -2.15
C ARG A 71 -6.50 -17.39 -2.73
N SER A 72 -6.62 -17.00 -4.00
CA SER A 72 -5.60 -16.20 -4.68
C SER A 72 -5.88 -14.69 -4.67
N LEU A 73 -7.13 -14.24 -4.59
CA LEU A 73 -7.51 -12.86 -4.87
C LEU A 73 -8.15 -12.17 -3.66
N ASN A 74 -7.61 -11.00 -3.33
CA ASN A 74 -8.24 -10.03 -2.45
C ASN A 74 -8.64 -8.78 -3.25
N LEU A 75 -9.75 -8.15 -2.85
CA LEU A 75 -10.11 -6.80 -3.27
C LEU A 75 -9.97 -5.85 -2.10
N GLY A 76 -9.48 -4.64 -2.33
CA GLY A 76 -9.23 -3.67 -1.28
C GLY A 76 -9.61 -2.24 -1.66
N LEU A 77 -9.93 -1.47 -0.62
CA LEU A 77 -10.18 -0.04 -0.69
C LEU A 77 -9.22 0.68 0.27
N PRO A 78 -7.97 0.96 -0.14
CA PRO A 78 -7.05 1.81 0.59
C PRO A 78 -7.41 3.29 0.43
N LEU A 79 -7.42 4.00 1.56
CA LEU A 79 -7.53 5.45 1.64
C LEU A 79 -6.20 6.01 2.14
N ARG A 80 -5.76 7.11 1.52
CA ARG A 80 -4.48 7.74 1.80
C ARG A 80 -4.63 9.22 2.10
N ILE A 81 -3.76 9.70 2.98
CA ILE A 81 -3.58 11.10 3.29
C ILE A 81 -2.10 11.37 3.49
N GLY A 82 -1.58 12.45 2.91
CA GLY A 82 -0.18 12.78 3.06
C GLY A 82 0.22 14.05 2.34
N SER A 83 1.52 14.28 2.28
CA SER A 83 2.09 15.40 1.54
C SER A 83 2.67 14.94 0.21
N MET A 84 2.75 15.87 -0.73
CA MET A 84 3.39 15.67 -2.02
C MET A 84 4.28 16.88 -2.35
N ASP A 85 5.42 16.57 -2.93
CA ASP A 85 6.37 17.53 -3.48
C ASP A 85 6.71 17.08 -4.90
N ALA A 86 6.28 17.87 -5.88
CA ALA A 86 6.45 17.57 -7.30
C ALA A 86 6.63 18.87 -8.11
N HIS A 87 7.34 18.79 -9.23
CA HIS A 87 7.51 19.90 -10.16
C HIS A 87 6.29 20.03 -11.06
N HIS A 88 5.79 21.25 -11.27
CA HIS A 88 4.63 21.47 -12.15
C HIS A 88 4.80 22.65 -13.08
N SER A 89 4.21 22.48 -14.26
CA SER A 89 3.86 23.54 -15.20
C SER A 89 2.70 24.35 -14.65
N VAL A 90 2.98 25.24 -13.70
CA VAL A 90 1.98 26.21 -13.22
C VAL A 90 1.81 27.28 -14.30
N PHE A 91 0.62 27.38 -14.91
CA PHE A 91 0.29 28.56 -15.72
C PHE A 91 -0.20 29.66 -14.75
N GLU A 92 0.65 30.63 -14.42
CA GLU A 92 0.24 31.82 -13.66
C GLU A 92 -0.42 32.81 -14.62
N ALA A 93 -1.71 33.14 -14.41
CA ALA A 93 -2.39 34.17 -15.16
C ALA A 93 -1.77 35.54 -14.84
N GLY A 94 -0.86 36.01 -15.69
CA GLY A 94 -0.14 37.27 -15.54
C GLY A 94 1.36 37.19 -15.83
N ASP A 95 1.94 36.00 -15.93
CA ASP A 95 3.37 35.82 -16.24
C ASP A 95 3.53 35.31 -17.68
N SER A 96 3.67 36.26 -18.61
CA SER A 96 3.75 36.01 -20.06
C SER A 96 5.12 35.50 -20.53
N LEU A 97 6.09 35.33 -19.63
CA LEU A 97 7.48 35.02 -19.98
C LEU A 97 7.96 33.63 -19.54
N CYS A 98 7.11 32.78 -18.97
CA CYS A 98 7.50 31.46 -18.50
C CYS A 98 6.63 30.35 -19.12
N GLN A 99 7.01 29.89 -20.31
CA GLN A 99 6.55 28.63 -20.89
C GLN A 99 7.77 27.69 -20.98
N PRO A 100 7.82 26.51 -20.34
CA PRO A 100 6.96 25.93 -19.30
C PRO A 100 7.48 26.23 -17.87
N CYS A 101 6.59 26.57 -16.94
CA CYS A 101 6.98 26.78 -15.54
C CYS A 101 7.47 25.47 -14.88
N SER A 102 8.56 25.54 -14.14
CA SER A 102 9.17 24.40 -13.42
C SER A 102 9.21 24.66 -11.91
N LYS A 103 8.23 25.37 -11.35
CA LYS A 103 8.23 25.69 -9.92
C LYS A 103 7.85 24.44 -9.11
N ARG A 104 8.83 23.93 -8.34
CA ARG A 104 8.65 22.88 -7.34
C ARG A 104 7.69 23.37 -6.26
N LYS A 105 6.56 22.70 -6.08
CA LYS A 105 5.62 23.02 -5.00
C LYS A 105 5.77 21.99 -3.89
N ARG A 106 6.34 22.43 -2.78
CA ARG A 106 6.65 21.56 -1.64
C ARG A 106 5.44 21.43 -0.71
N ASN A 107 5.29 20.23 -0.16
CA ASN A 107 4.40 19.95 0.97
C ASN A 107 2.91 20.23 0.71
N GLU A 108 2.43 19.89 -0.49
CA GLU A 108 1.01 19.95 -0.82
C GLU A 108 0.26 18.77 -0.19
N LEU A 109 -0.83 19.06 0.55
CA LEU A 109 -1.69 18.01 1.11
C LEU A 109 -2.48 17.30 0.01
N PHE A 110 -2.47 15.97 0.04
CA PHE A 110 -3.29 15.13 -0.81
C PHE A 110 -4.20 14.19 -0.01
N LEU A 111 -5.32 13.82 -0.63
CA LEU A 111 -6.23 12.78 -0.17
C LEU A 111 -6.48 11.82 -1.33
N GLY A 112 -6.25 10.52 -1.12
CA GLY A 112 -6.38 9.51 -2.17
C GLY A 112 -7.27 8.35 -1.76
N GLY A 113 -7.90 7.71 -2.73
CA GLY A 113 -8.62 6.48 -2.54
C GLY A 113 -8.46 5.58 -3.75
N ASP A 114 -8.05 4.33 -3.54
CA ASP A 114 -7.91 3.36 -4.62
C ASP A 114 -8.87 2.19 -4.44
N LEU A 115 -9.19 1.54 -5.56
CA LEU A 115 -9.75 0.20 -5.61
C LEU A 115 -8.66 -0.72 -6.17
N VAL A 116 -8.22 -1.69 -5.36
CA VAL A 116 -7.08 -2.56 -5.69
C VAL A 116 -7.48 -4.03 -5.68
N ALA A 117 -6.97 -4.76 -6.67
CA ALA A 117 -6.96 -6.21 -6.72
C ALA A 117 -5.56 -6.70 -6.32
N VAL A 118 -5.50 -7.62 -5.36
CA VAL A 118 -4.26 -8.19 -4.84
C VAL A 118 -4.25 -9.68 -5.11
N TYR A 119 -3.32 -10.13 -5.94
CA TYR A 119 -3.09 -11.54 -6.21
C TYR A 119 -1.99 -12.06 -5.29
N LYS A 120 -2.38 -12.99 -4.42
CA LYS A 120 -1.51 -13.65 -3.43
C LYS A 120 -0.93 -14.94 -4.00
N PHE A 121 0.35 -15.15 -3.78
CA PHE A 121 1.01 -16.41 -4.15
C PHE A 121 0.88 -17.51 -3.08
N ASN A 122 0.49 -17.17 -1.84
CA ASN A 122 0.15 -18.15 -0.80
C ASN A 122 -1.29 -18.66 -0.93
N ASN A 123 -1.55 -19.35 -2.04
CA ASN A 123 -2.88 -19.79 -2.46
C ASN A 123 -3.07 -21.32 -2.45
N ASP A 124 -2.21 -22.06 -1.74
CA ASP A 124 -2.07 -23.53 -1.71
C ASP A 124 -1.63 -24.18 -3.03
N TYR A 125 -1.70 -23.49 -4.16
CA TYR A 125 -1.19 -23.99 -5.44
C TYR A 125 0.31 -23.80 -5.59
N LEU A 126 0.80 -22.59 -5.23
CA LEU A 126 2.22 -22.23 -5.34
C LEU A 126 2.91 -22.30 -3.97
N LEU A 127 2.34 -21.62 -2.99
CA LEU A 127 2.78 -21.63 -1.60
C LEU A 127 1.60 -21.97 -0.71
N LYS A 128 1.84 -22.75 0.35
CA LYS A 128 0.82 -23.06 1.36
C LYS A 128 0.23 -21.76 1.92
N GLU A 129 -1.08 -21.71 2.16
CA GLU A 129 -1.75 -20.53 2.74
C GLU A 129 -1.09 -20.09 4.05
N ASP A 130 -0.57 -21.06 4.81
CA ASP A 130 0.06 -20.87 6.13
C ASP A 130 1.55 -20.50 6.13
N PHE A 131 2.14 -20.28 4.96
CA PHE A 131 3.55 -19.95 4.84
C PHE A 131 3.90 -18.62 5.53
N LEU A 132 5.11 -18.53 6.12
CA LEU A 132 5.53 -17.36 6.90
C LEU A 132 5.60 -16.08 6.05
N ILE A 133 6.00 -16.23 4.79
CA ILE A 133 6.23 -15.12 3.85
C ILE A 133 5.25 -15.27 2.69
N ALA A 134 4.29 -14.38 2.59
CA ALA A 134 3.26 -14.38 1.56
C ALA A 134 3.52 -13.24 0.56
N PRO A 135 4.27 -13.48 -0.52
CA PRO A 135 4.42 -12.50 -1.58
C PRO A 135 3.09 -12.30 -2.31
N TYR A 136 2.90 -11.12 -2.86
CA TYR A 136 1.73 -10.77 -3.67
C TYR A 136 2.08 -9.70 -4.72
N VAL A 137 1.25 -9.62 -5.75
CA VAL A 137 1.22 -8.50 -6.69
C VAL A 137 -0.10 -7.78 -6.56
N LEU A 138 -0.11 -6.49 -6.90
CA LEU A 138 -1.29 -5.65 -6.84
C LEU A 138 -1.45 -4.85 -8.13
N LEU A 139 -2.71 -4.60 -8.48
CA LEU A 139 -3.11 -3.73 -9.57
C LEU A 139 -4.41 -3.03 -9.17
N GLY A 140 -4.57 -1.76 -9.50
CA GLY A 140 -5.80 -1.05 -9.18
C GLY A 140 -6.00 0.22 -9.98
N VAL A 141 -7.02 0.96 -9.57
CA VAL A 141 -7.33 2.30 -10.07
C VAL A 141 -7.75 3.15 -8.89
N GLY A 142 -7.34 4.40 -8.86
CA GLY A 142 -7.68 5.31 -7.77
C GLY A 142 -7.70 6.76 -8.17
N GLY A 143 -8.30 7.56 -7.29
CA GLY A 143 -8.36 9.00 -7.41
C GLY A 143 -7.48 9.66 -6.36
N LEU A 144 -6.82 10.76 -6.74
CA LEU A 144 -6.01 11.59 -5.87
C LEU A 144 -6.51 13.03 -5.92
N TYR A 145 -7.01 13.53 -4.80
CA TYR A 145 -7.39 14.92 -4.61
C TYR A 145 -6.23 15.75 -4.06
N LEU A 146 -6.03 16.93 -4.62
CA LEU A 146 -4.92 17.85 -4.36
C LEU A 146 -5.43 19.22 -3.96
N SER A 147 -5.03 19.66 -2.77
CA SER A 147 -5.60 20.86 -2.14
C SER A 147 -5.29 22.16 -2.89
N GLN A 148 -4.14 22.26 -3.57
CA GLN A 148 -3.62 23.54 -4.06
C GLN A 148 -3.29 23.56 -5.57
N ARG A 149 -3.87 22.65 -6.38
CA ARG A 149 -3.69 22.60 -7.85
C ARG A 149 -4.92 23.01 -8.63
N THR A 150 -4.72 23.66 -9.78
CA THR A 150 -5.75 23.80 -10.83
C THR A 150 -6.02 22.44 -11.44
N GLY A 151 -7.25 21.93 -11.36
CA GLY A 151 -7.55 20.53 -11.68
C GLY A 151 -7.21 19.61 -10.51
N HIS A 152 -7.80 19.91 -9.35
CA HIS A 152 -7.63 19.27 -8.03
C HIS A 152 -7.70 17.73 -7.98
N PHE A 153 -7.94 17.03 -9.08
CA PHE A 153 -8.16 15.59 -9.11
C PHE A 153 -7.28 14.93 -10.17
N ASP A 154 -6.57 13.89 -9.75
CA ASP A 154 -5.81 13.00 -10.62
C ASP A 154 -6.38 11.58 -10.56
N VAL A 155 -6.27 10.85 -11.66
CA VAL A 155 -6.59 9.43 -11.72
C VAL A 155 -5.31 8.66 -11.88
N GLN A 156 -5.11 7.65 -11.02
CA GLN A 156 -3.89 6.87 -10.98
C GLN A 156 -4.16 5.38 -11.11
N ILE A 157 -3.26 4.68 -11.80
CA ILE A 157 -3.22 3.23 -11.88
C ILE A 157 -2.04 2.75 -11.03
N PRO A 158 -2.27 2.30 -9.78
CA PRO A 158 -1.25 1.60 -9.01
C PRO A 158 -1.00 0.20 -9.53
N MET A 159 0.27 -0.14 -9.65
CA MET A 159 0.73 -1.51 -9.86
C MET A 159 1.98 -1.75 -9.04
N GLY A 160 2.09 -2.92 -8.45
CA GLY A 160 3.16 -3.15 -7.50
C GLY A 160 3.28 -4.59 -7.04
N LEU A 161 4.26 -4.78 -6.18
CA LEU A 161 4.54 -6.04 -5.52
C LEU A 161 4.74 -5.79 -4.04
N GLY A 162 4.43 -6.80 -3.25
CA GLY A 162 4.61 -6.71 -1.82
C GLY A 162 4.75 -8.06 -1.18
N VAL A 163 5.03 -8.02 0.10
CA VAL A 163 5.22 -9.19 0.93
C VAL A 163 4.48 -9.00 2.25
N ASN A 164 3.73 -10.02 2.64
CA ASN A 164 3.12 -10.11 3.95
C ASN A 164 3.90 -11.13 4.78
N ILE A 165 4.46 -10.70 5.89
CA ILE A 165 5.18 -11.57 6.84
C ILE A 165 4.22 -11.86 8.00
N LYS A 166 3.92 -13.13 8.22
CA LYS A 166 3.03 -13.60 9.27
C LYS A 166 3.70 -13.41 10.64
N LEU A 167 3.13 -12.53 11.48
CA LEU A 167 3.59 -12.35 12.87
C LEU A 167 2.78 -13.25 13.81
N THR A 168 1.46 -13.22 13.68
CA THR A 168 0.54 -14.06 14.45
C THR A 168 -0.54 -14.63 13.53
N LYS A 169 -1.53 -15.33 14.11
CA LYS A 169 -2.67 -15.84 13.33
C LYS A 169 -3.51 -14.73 12.71
N LEU A 170 -3.55 -13.56 13.35
CA LEU A 170 -4.41 -12.44 12.95
C LEU A 170 -3.63 -11.21 12.50
N LEU A 171 -2.31 -11.20 12.62
CA LEU A 171 -1.47 -10.03 12.36
C LEU A 171 -0.34 -10.35 11.38
N TYR A 172 -0.21 -9.50 10.37
CA TYR A 172 0.84 -9.53 9.36
C TYR A 172 1.60 -8.23 9.39
N LEU A 173 2.92 -8.31 9.26
CA LEU A 173 3.72 -7.19 8.81
C LEU A 173 3.64 -7.13 7.28
N GLN A 174 3.56 -5.94 6.72
CA GLN A 174 3.46 -5.74 5.27
C GLN A 174 4.55 -4.78 4.82
N ALA A 175 5.21 -5.14 3.71
CA ALA A 175 6.05 -4.24 2.95
C ALA A 175 5.61 -4.29 1.48
N GLN A 176 5.61 -3.14 0.82
CA GLN A 176 5.02 -2.99 -0.51
C GLN A 176 5.77 -1.91 -1.31
N PHE A 177 5.96 -2.19 -2.59
CA PHE A 177 6.53 -1.28 -3.56
C PHE A 177 5.55 -1.11 -4.72
N GLU A 178 5.22 0.12 -5.06
CA GLU A 178 4.30 0.47 -6.14
C GLU A 178 4.94 1.43 -7.12
N TYR A 179 4.65 1.20 -8.39
CA TYR A 179 4.68 2.21 -9.43
C TYR A 179 3.25 2.69 -9.67
N ARG A 180 3.05 4.00 -9.66
CA ARG A 180 1.73 4.62 -9.82
C ARG A 180 1.78 5.49 -11.06
N LYS A 181 1.00 5.09 -12.07
CA LYS A 181 0.87 5.84 -13.33
C LYS A 181 -0.21 6.90 -13.16
N SER A 182 0.11 8.15 -13.41
CA SER A 182 -0.86 9.26 -13.40
C SER A 182 -1.41 9.49 -14.80
N LEU A 183 -2.74 9.59 -14.93
CA LEU A 183 -3.42 9.72 -16.21
C LEU A 183 -3.81 11.16 -16.55
N VAL A 184 -4.08 12.00 -15.55
CA VAL A 184 -4.55 13.37 -15.75
C VAL A 184 -3.41 14.35 -15.61
N ILE A 185 -2.71 14.30 -14.47
CA ILE A 185 -1.65 15.26 -14.15
C ILE A 185 -0.30 14.80 -14.73
N GLN A 186 -0.21 13.56 -15.21
CA GLN A 186 0.99 12.96 -15.82
C GLN A 186 2.21 13.02 -14.88
N LYS A 187 1.97 12.88 -13.57
CA LYS A 187 3.02 12.73 -12.56
C LYS A 187 3.02 11.32 -12.00
N ASP A 188 3.74 10.47 -12.72
CA ASP A 188 4.03 9.12 -12.26
C ASP A 188 4.92 9.18 -11.01
N ASN A 189 4.73 8.23 -10.11
CA ASN A 189 5.48 8.18 -8.87
C ASN A 189 5.75 6.76 -8.39
N PHE A 190 6.80 6.64 -7.60
CA PHE A 190 7.07 5.45 -6.82
C PHE A 190 6.50 5.61 -5.40
N ALA A 191 5.96 4.53 -4.86
CA ALA A 191 5.54 4.47 -3.47
C ALA A 191 6.13 3.24 -2.77
N ILE A 192 6.77 3.46 -1.63
CA ILE A 192 7.29 2.41 -0.76
C ILE A 192 6.46 2.46 0.52
N SER A 193 5.82 1.37 0.89
CA SER A 193 5.02 1.33 2.11
C SER A 193 5.38 0.17 3.02
N GLY A 194 5.26 0.44 4.32
CA GLY A 194 5.50 -0.51 5.39
C GLY A 194 4.43 -0.36 6.46
N GLY A 195 3.92 -1.47 6.98
CA GLY A 195 2.80 -1.42 7.90
C GLY A 195 2.36 -2.77 8.43
N ILE A 196 1.11 -2.81 8.91
CA ILE A 196 0.47 -4.00 9.43
C ILE A 196 -0.84 -4.30 8.69
N SER A 197 -1.20 -5.57 8.64
CA SER A 197 -2.52 -6.03 8.24
C SER A 197 -3.11 -6.92 9.32
N TRP A 198 -4.28 -6.55 9.81
CA TRP A 198 -5.03 -7.23 10.84
C TRP A 198 -6.22 -7.97 10.23
N LEU A 199 -6.34 -9.26 10.51
CA LEU A 199 -7.46 -10.09 10.08
C LEU A 199 -8.67 -9.96 10.99
N LEU A 200 -9.79 -9.54 10.42
CA LEU A 200 -11.04 -9.38 11.15
C LEU A 200 -11.76 -10.74 11.19
N THR A 201 -12.03 -11.20 12.40
CA THR A 201 -12.84 -12.41 12.62
C THR A 201 -14.27 -12.00 12.89
N ALA A 202 -15.20 -12.40 12.03
CA ALA A 202 -16.61 -12.28 12.35
C ALA A 202 -16.93 -13.31 13.45
N MET A 203 -17.30 -12.83 14.66
CA MET A 203 -17.89 -13.71 15.66
C MET A 203 -19.24 -14.18 15.12
N LYS A 204 -19.34 -15.46 14.76
CA LYS A 204 -20.62 -16.08 14.40
C LYS A 204 -21.44 -16.12 15.68
N LYS A 205 -22.40 -15.21 15.83
CA LYS A 205 -23.38 -15.25 16.93
C LYS A 205 -24.10 -16.59 16.81
N SER A 206 -23.87 -17.50 17.75
CA SER A 206 -24.61 -18.76 17.84
C SER A 206 -26.06 -18.39 18.10
N VAL A 207 -26.92 -18.54 17.10
CA VAL A 207 -28.36 -18.52 17.32
C VAL A 207 -28.66 -19.78 18.15
N PRO A 208 -29.13 -19.66 19.40
CA PRO A 208 -29.59 -20.84 20.14
C PRO A 208 -30.72 -21.47 19.33
N LYS A 209 -30.65 -22.78 19.12
CA LYS A 209 -31.79 -23.54 18.60
C LYS A 209 -32.81 -23.59 19.74
N GLU A 210 -33.92 -22.90 19.57
CA GLU A 210 -35.17 -23.19 20.27
C GLU A 210 -36.06 -24.02 19.34
#